data_AF-A0A9X0A060-F1
#
_entry.id   AF-A0A9X0A060-F1
#
_cell.length_a   1.000
_cell.length_b   1.000
_cell.length_c   1.000
_cell.angle_alpha   90.00
_cell.angle_beta   90.00
_cell.angle_gamma   90.00
#
_symmetry.space_group_name_H-M   'P 1'
#
loop_
_entity.id
_entity.type
_entity.pdbx_description
1 polymer ?
#
loop_
_entity_poly.entity_id
_entity_poly.type
_entity_poly.pdbx_seq_one_letter_code
_entity_poly.pdbx_strand_id
1 'polypeptide(L)'
;IDNVWIAGAVTVGAISLGAFYLARKGPSEDAIRRALERTDNSGVVDPAVRNITDGHSVLVELHCHTETSLLLFLEDFKKKKVKFRLEEEFKKIGFKDELGVTIRNAEEVYEKARQRIR
;
A
#
# COMPACT_ATOMS: atom_id res chain seq x y z
N ILE A 1 10.61 20.14 0.18
CA ILE A 1 9.16 19.95 0.01
C ILE A 1 8.76 18.94 1.07
N ASP A 2 8.30 19.43 2.21
CA ASP A 2 7.91 18.60 3.36
C ASP A 2 6.39 18.44 3.39
N ASN A 3 5.81 18.05 2.25
CA ASN A 3 4.43 17.59 2.20
C ASN A 3 4.48 16.09 1.93
N VAL A 4 4.81 15.33 2.98
CA VAL A 4 4.48 13.92 3.04
C VAL A 4 2.97 13.82 3.03
N TRP A 5 2.42 13.30 1.94
CA TRP A 5 1.01 12.98 1.88
C TRP A 5 0.83 11.55 2.35
N ILE A 6 0.30 11.38 3.54
CA ILE A 6 -0.07 10.04 3.99
C ILE A 6 -1.23 9.59 3.09
N ALA A 7 -0.93 8.71 2.14
CA ALA A 7 -1.92 8.04 1.27
C ALA A 7 -2.78 7.05 2.08
N GLY A 8 -2.33 6.78 3.29
CA GLY A 8 -3.05 6.12 4.35
C GLY A 8 -2.22 5.01 4.98
N ALA A 9 -2.71 4.53 6.12
CA ALA A 9 -2.21 3.27 6.66
C ALA A 9 -2.99 2.11 6.00
N VAL A 10 -2.35 1.43 5.05
CA VAL A 10 -2.94 0.33 4.31
C VAL A 10 -2.88 -0.93 5.18
N THR A 11 -4.04 -1.50 5.48
CA THR A 11 -4.12 -2.78 6.18
C THR A 11 -4.31 -3.90 5.17
N VAL A 12 -3.39 -4.85 5.16
CA VAL A 12 -3.43 -6.08 4.35
C VAL A 12 -3.67 -7.25 5.31
N GLY A 13 -4.75 -8.00 5.11
CA GLY A 13 -5.18 -9.03 6.07
C GLY A 13 -5.75 -10.29 5.41
N ALA A 14 -5.40 -11.43 6.00
CA ALA A 14 -6.04 -12.73 5.84
C ALA A 14 -5.84 -13.49 7.16
N ILE A 15 -6.63 -14.53 7.45
CA ILE A 15 -6.53 -15.32 8.70
C ILE A 15 -5.10 -15.85 8.93
N SER A 16 -4.35 -16.09 7.85
CA SER A 16 -3.00 -16.66 7.83
C SER A 16 -1.88 -15.65 7.53
N LEU A 17 -2.18 -14.42 7.08
CA LEU A 17 -1.15 -13.51 6.56
C LEU A 17 -0.17 -13.06 7.65
N GLY A 18 -0.65 -12.79 8.86
CA GLY A 18 0.22 -12.39 9.97
C GLY A 18 1.28 -13.46 10.27
N ALA A 19 0.88 -14.74 10.35
CA ALA A 19 1.81 -15.85 10.56
C ALA A 19 2.77 -16.03 9.38
N PHE A 20 2.26 -15.92 8.15
CA PHE A 20 3.10 -15.98 6.95
C PHE A 20 4.13 -14.86 6.92
N TYR A 21 3.73 -13.63 7.24
CA TYR A 21 4.60 -12.46 7.31
C TYR A 21 5.69 -12.65 8.38
N LEU A 22 5.35 -13.15 9.58
CA LEU A 22 6.34 -13.43 10.62
C LEU A 22 7.39 -14.47 10.18
N ALA A 23 6.96 -15.52 9.48
CA ALA A 23 7.86 -16.54 8.96
C ALA A 23 8.69 -16.07 7.76
N ARG A 24 8.18 -15.12 6.96
CA ARG A 24 8.74 -14.68 5.67
C ARG A 24 8.87 -13.16 5.60
N LYS A 25 9.36 -12.54 6.68
CA LYS A 25 9.33 -11.07 6.86
C LYS A 25 9.96 -10.32 5.68
N GLY A 26 11.25 -10.53 5.40
CA GLY A 26 11.95 -9.88 4.28
C GLY A 26 11.24 -10.06 2.92
N PRO A 27 10.98 -11.31 2.48
CA PRO A 27 10.26 -11.55 1.23
C PRO A 27 8.88 -10.89 1.16
N SER A 28 8.15 -10.84 2.27
CA SER A 28 6.82 -10.22 2.36
C SER A 28 6.92 -8.69 2.28
N GLU A 29 7.89 -8.10 2.96
CA GLU A 29 8.18 -6.67 2.88
C GLU A 29 8.58 -6.23 1.46
N ASP A 30 9.36 -7.04 0.76
CA ASP A 30 9.74 -6.79 -0.62
C ASP A 30 8.54 -6.92 -1.57
N ALA A 31 7.68 -7.91 -1.35
CA ALA A 31 6.43 -8.08 -2.11
C ALA A 31 5.49 -6.88 -1.93
N ILE A 32 5.35 -6.38 -0.69
CA ILE A 32 4.56 -5.18 -0.40
C ILE A 32 5.12 -3.96 -1.13
N ARG A 33 6.44 -3.74 -1.09
CA ARG A 33 7.10 -2.64 -1.81
C ARG A 33 6.85 -2.74 -3.32
N ARG A 34 7.11 -3.89 -3.93
CA ARG A 34 6.86 -4.10 -5.38
C ARG A 34 5.40 -3.88 -5.78
N ALA A 35 4.45 -4.19 -4.90
CA ALA A 35 3.03 -4.03 -5.19
C ALA A 35 2.53 -2.58 -5.03
N LEU A 36 3.08 -1.84 -4.08
CA LEU A 36 2.59 -0.52 -3.69
C LEU A 36 3.43 0.63 -4.25
N GLU A 37 4.74 0.47 -4.32
CA GLU A 37 5.65 1.50 -4.78
C GLU A 37 5.60 1.65 -6.30
N ARG A 38 5.80 2.87 -6.78
CA ARG A 38 6.02 3.16 -8.20
C ARG A 38 7.27 4.02 -8.32
N THR A 39 8.17 3.63 -9.19
CA THR A 39 9.34 4.43 -9.54
C THR A 39 9.07 5.13 -10.86
N ASP A 40 9.26 6.44 -10.91
CA ASP A 40 9.19 7.19 -12.16
C ASP A 40 10.48 7.07 -12.98
N ASN A 41 10.48 7.66 -14.18
CA ASN A 41 11.64 7.62 -15.08
C ASN A 41 12.88 8.36 -14.53
N SER A 42 12.73 9.15 -13.46
CA SER A 42 13.81 9.84 -12.77
C SER A 42 14.37 9.04 -11.59
N GLY A 43 13.83 7.85 -11.32
CA GLY A 43 14.24 7.01 -10.21
C GLY A 43 13.60 7.40 -8.87
N VAL A 44 12.66 8.34 -8.87
CA VAL A 44 11.96 8.76 -7.66
C VAL A 44 10.83 7.79 -7.37
N VAL A 45 10.80 7.27 -6.13
CA VAL A 45 9.75 6.36 -5.66
C VAL A 45 8.59 7.18 -5.09
N ASP A 46 7.45 7.14 -5.77
CA ASP A 46 6.21 7.81 -5.38
C ASP A 46 4.97 7.07 -5.96
N PRO A 47 4.12 6.43 -5.13
CA PRO A 47 4.17 6.40 -3.67
C PRO A 47 5.30 5.52 -3.12
N ALA A 48 5.73 5.80 -1.89
CA ALA A 48 6.79 5.08 -1.18
C ALA A 48 6.27 4.43 0.11
N VAL A 49 6.71 3.20 0.37
CA VAL A 49 6.44 2.52 1.63
C VAL A 49 7.46 2.98 2.67
N ARG A 50 6.99 3.63 3.73
CA ARG A 50 7.87 4.11 4.81
C ARG A 50 8.06 3.10 5.92
N ASN A 51 6.97 2.46 6.31
CA ASN A 51 6.97 1.55 7.44
C ASN A 51 6.03 0.37 7.17
N ILE A 52 6.41 -0.79 7.70
CA ILE A 52 5.59 -2.00 7.70
C ILE A 52 5.61 -2.54 9.12
N THR A 53 4.42 -2.72 9.69
CA THR A 53 4.24 -3.21 11.06
C THR A 53 3.36 -4.44 11.05
N ASP A 54 3.75 -5.44 11.83
CA ASP A 54 3.02 -6.70 12.00
C ASP A 54 1.99 -6.66 13.13
N GLY A 55 1.05 -7.61 13.07
CA GLY A 55 -0.06 -7.80 14.00
C GLY A 55 -0.98 -8.90 13.49
N HIS A 56 -2.28 -8.84 13.80
CA HIS A 56 -3.30 -9.72 13.17
C HIS A 56 -3.44 -9.46 11.65
N SER A 57 -2.92 -8.34 11.19
CA SER A 57 -2.84 -7.91 9.80
C SER A 57 -1.51 -7.16 9.61
N VAL A 58 -1.05 -7.04 8.36
CA VAL A 58 0.10 -6.21 8.05
C VAL A 58 -0.35 -4.77 7.81
N LEU A 59 0.19 -3.84 8.58
CA LEU A 59 -0.06 -2.42 8.43
C LEU A 59 1.09 -1.77 7.66
N VAL A 60 0.77 -1.05 6.60
CA VAL A 60 1.74 -0.39 5.73
C VAL A 60 1.51 1.11 5.75
N GLU A 61 2.52 1.87 6.11
CA GLU A 61 2.51 3.32 6.00
C GLU A 61 2.95 3.73 4.60
N LEU A 62 2.01 4.23 3.80
CA LEU A 62 2.25 4.64 2.41
C LEU A 62 2.26 6.16 2.30
N HIS A 63 3.37 6.70 1.77
CA HIS A 63 3.56 8.13 1.54
C HIS A 63 3.49 8.41 0.04
N CYS A 64 2.60 9.30 -0.34
CA CYS A 64 2.62 9.99 -1.61
C CYS A 64 3.43 11.29 -1.45
N HIS A 65 4.33 11.59 -2.39
CA HIS A 65 5.08 12.85 -2.41
C HIS A 65 4.49 13.86 -3.37
N THR A 66 3.65 13.40 -4.31
CA THR A 66 2.91 14.23 -5.24
C THR A 66 1.40 14.02 -5.09
N GLU A 67 0.63 15.02 -5.53
CA GLU A 67 -0.83 14.90 -5.62
C GLU A 67 -1.24 13.85 -6.67
N THR A 68 -0.52 13.81 -7.79
CA THR A 68 -0.74 12.83 -8.84
C THR A 68 -0.63 11.40 -8.32
N SER A 69 0.41 11.09 -7.52
CA SER A 69 0.57 9.75 -6.97
C SER A 69 -0.56 9.40 -5.98
N LEU A 70 -1.04 10.35 -5.20
CA LEU A 70 -2.19 10.18 -4.30
C LEU A 70 -3.47 9.86 -5.09
N LEU A 71 -3.79 10.65 -6.11
CA LEU A 71 -4.99 10.45 -6.92
C LEU A 71 -4.95 9.12 -7.69
N LEU A 72 -3.81 8.78 -8.29
CA LEU A 72 -3.61 7.50 -8.97
C LEU A 72 -3.72 6.32 -8.02
N PHE A 73 -3.15 6.42 -6.81
CA PHE A 73 -3.27 5.39 -5.79
C PHE A 73 -4.74 5.18 -5.40
N LEU A 74 -5.49 6.26 -5.14
CA LEU A 74 -6.91 6.16 -4.78
C LEU A 74 -7.77 5.60 -5.91
N GLU A 75 -7.47 5.96 -7.16
CA GLU A 75 -8.12 5.41 -8.33
C GLU A 75 -7.84 3.90 -8.48
N ASP A 76 -6.57 3.49 -8.36
CA ASP A 76 -6.16 2.09 -8.39
C ASP A 76 -6.81 1.30 -7.24
N PHE A 77 -6.90 1.90 -6.06
CA PHE A 77 -7.54 1.30 -4.89
C PHE A 77 -9.04 1.08 -5.15
N LYS A 78 -9.75 2.10 -5.64
CA LYS A 78 -11.17 2.01 -6.01
C LYS A 78 -11.43 0.96 -7.09
N LYS A 79 -10.51 0.82 -8.05
CA LYS A 79 -10.55 -0.20 -9.12
C LYS A 79 -10.04 -1.57 -8.67
N LYS A 80 -9.74 -1.77 -7.38
CA LYS A 80 -9.17 -3.00 -6.78
C LYS A 80 -7.79 -3.41 -7.32
N LYS A 81 -7.13 -2.56 -8.12
CA LYS A 81 -5.80 -2.85 -8.69
C LYS A 81 -4.71 -2.99 -7.62
N VAL A 82 -4.81 -2.22 -6.53
CA VAL A 82 -3.90 -2.36 -5.37
C VAL A 82 -3.97 -3.76 -4.78
N LYS A 83 -5.19 -4.27 -4.55
CA LYS A 83 -5.41 -5.64 -4.06
C LYS A 83 -4.83 -6.68 -5.02
N PHE A 84 -5.14 -6.58 -6.31
CA PHE A 84 -4.63 -7.54 -7.29
C PHE A 84 -3.10 -7.58 -7.36
N ARG A 85 -2.43 -6.41 -7.35
CA ARG A 85 -0.96 -6.37 -7.32
C ARG A 85 -0.37 -7.02 -6.08
N LEU A 86 -0.96 -6.75 -4.91
CA LEU A 86 -0.52 -7.38 -3.66
C LEU A 86 -0.66 -8.89 -3.75
N GLU A 87 -1.82 -9.41 -4.17
CA GLU A 87 -2.04 -10.84 -4.31
C GLU A 87 -1.07 -11.50 -5.30
N GLU A 88 -0.79 -10.85 -6.42
CA GLU A 88 0.18 -11.36 -7.40
C GLU A 88 1.60 -11.42 -6.82
N GLU A 89 2.05 -10.39 -6.12
CA GLU A 89 3.38 -10.39 -5.46
C GLU A 89 3.46 -11.41 -4.32
N PHE A 90 2.39 -11.57 -3.53
CA PHE A 90 2.31 -12.55 -2.45
C PHE A 90 2.27 -14.00 -2.97
N LYS A 91 1.59 -14.26 -4.09
CA LYS A 91 1.60 -15.57 -4.77
C LYS A 91 3.00 -15.97 -5.23
N LYS A 92 3.80 -15.03 -5.73
CA LYS A 92 5.20 -15.28 -6.13
C LYS A 92 6.06 -15.78 -4.97
N ILE A 93 5.75 -15.34 -3.75
CA ILE A 93 6.39 -15.82 -2.53
C ILE A 93 5.58 -16.93 -1.84
N GLY A 94 4.63 -17.58 -2.51
CA GLY A 94 3.95 -18.78 -2.02
C GLY A 94 2.79 -18.56 -1.05
N PHE A 95 2.34 -17.32 -0.83
CA PHE A 95 1.08 -17.04 -0.14
C PHE A 95 -0.06 -17.06 -1.15
N LYS A 96 -1.00 -17.99 -0.99
CA LYS A 96 -2.03 -18.28 -2.02
C LYS A 96 -3.45 -17.86 -1.64
N ASP A 97 -3.64 -17.39 -0.40
CA ASP A 97 -4.96 -17.00 0.08
C ASP A 97 -5.35 -15.61 -0.44
N GLU A 98 -6.65 -15.33 -0.48
CA GLU A 98 -7.16 -14.01 -0.86
C GLU A 98 -6.84 -12.96 0.21
N LEU A 99 -6.51 -11.74 -0.23
CA LEU A 99 -6.19 -10.63 0.65
C LEU A 99 -7.40 -9.69 0.83
N GLY A 100 -7.69 -9.33 2.07
CA GLY A 100 -8.44 -8.13 2.41
C GLY A 100 -7.50 -6.93 2.42
N VAL A 101 -7.84 -5.84 1.72
CA VAL A 101 -7.04 -4.62 1.69
C VAL A 101 -7.94 -3.42 1.99
N THR A 102 -7.56 -2.60 2.97
CA THR A 102 -8.31 -1.41 3.41
C THR A 102 -7.38 -0.23 3.66
N ILE A 103 -7.90 1.00 3.53
CA ILE A 103 -7.21 2.24 3.95
C ILE A 103 -7.80 2.63 5.32
N ARG A 104 -6.99 2.63 6.39
CA ARG A 104 -7.50 2.90 7.75
C ARG A 104 -8.05 4.31 7.94
N ASN A 105 -7.35 5.31 7.43
CA ASN A 105 -7.74 6.72 7.52
C ASN A 105 -8.38 7.20 6.20
N ALA A 106 -9.23 6.36 5.59
CA ALA A 106 -9.83 6.64 4.29
C ALA A 106 -10.53 8.01 4.24
N GLU A 107 -11.28 8.38 5.27
CA GLU A 107 -11.99 9.65 5.33
C GLU A 107 -11.05 10.86 5.20
N GLU A 108 -9.99 10.90 6.00
CA GLU A 108 -8.97 11.96 5.95
C GLU A 108 -8.27 12.03 4.59
N VAL A 109 -7.91 10.87 4.04
CA VAL A 109 -7.24 10.77 2.75
C VAL A 109 -8.14 11.28 1.62
N TYR A 110 -9.42 10.91 1.62
CA TYR A 110 -10.37 11.35 0.60
C TYR A 110 -10.75 12.83 0.76
N GLU A 111 -10.84 13.37 1.97
CA GLU A 111 -11.03 14.81 2.21
C GLU A 111 -9.85 15.62 1.67
N LYS A 112 -8.61 15.21 1.98
CA LYS A 112 -7.40 15.84 1.45
C LYS A 112 -7.36 15.83 -0.07
N ALA A 113 -7.77 14.73 -0.70
CA ALA A 113 -7.88 14.64 -2.16
C ALA A 113 -8.98 15.57 -2.72
N ARG A 114 -10.14 15.69 -2.06
CA ARG A 114 -11.25 16.56 -2.51
C ARG A 114 -10.92 18.05 -2.44
N GLN A 115 -10.22 18.49 -1.40
CA GLN A 115 -9.85 19.90 -1.22
C GLN A 115 -8.88 20.41 -2.30
N ARG A 116 -8.23 19.51 -3.04
CA ARG A 116 -7.21 19.83 -4.04
C ARG A 116 -7.75 19.93 -5.46
N ILE A 117 -8.96 19.43 -5.71
CA ILE A 117 -9.65 19.48 -7.00
C ILE A 117 -10.48 20.78 -7.16
N ARG A 118 -10.49 21.66 -6.14
CA ARG A 118 -11.16 22.97 -6.15
C ARG A 118 -10.18 24.09 -6.43
#